data_AF-A0A359MVA3-F1
#
_entry.id   AF-A0A359MVA3-F1
#
_cell.length_a   1.000
_cell.length_b   1.000
_cell.length_c   1.000
_cell.angle_alpha   90.00
_cell.angle_beta   90.00
_cell.angle_gamma   90.00
#
_symmetry.space_group_name_H-M   'P 1'
#
loop_
_entity.id
_entity.type
_entity.pdbx_description
1 polymer ?
#
loop_
_entity_poly.entity_id
_entity_poly.type
_entity_poly.pdbx_seq_one_letter_code
_entity_poly.pdbx_strand_id
1 'polypeptide(L)'
;MIGSDQRNNEPARSDALMIVSIPKSKKDPLSLVMVPRDTKMEDADYGLQKITHFYAMWDDSVERMGNVELTESKVEELLDIEIHGTIEVTFDSFTDIVDTVGGVDISTGHVDGKEAQELIHNRFVQAAGDFGRAAEQREIFKAVLQKAKNPVIARQLYEYLQTSEQARLRLSKSSLISFGIAYLLGHRNLTIPEIEEQVLPGEGQRIYTPSFDKSLYYWVLNDAETQTLIDTYLQ
;
A
#
# COMPACT_ATOMS: atom_id res chain seq x y z
N MET A 1 2.59 1.69 -1.95
CA MET A 1 1.79 0.53 -2.41
C MET A 1 0.33 0.90 -2.36
N ILE A 2 -0.39 0.64 -3.44
CA ILE A 2 -1.82 0.85 -3.57
C ILE A 2 -2.46 -0.51 -3.84
N GLY A 3 -3.36 -0.95 -2.95
CA GLY A 3 -4.20 -2.12 -3.16
C GLY A 3 -5.53 -1.69 -3.74
N SER A 4 -5.88 -2.21 -4.91
CA SER A 4 -7.06 -1.84 -5.68
C SER A 4 -8.12 -2.93 -5.65
N ASP A 5 -9.38 -2.55 -5.45
CA ASP A 5 -10.51 -3.47 -5.51
C ASP A 5 -11.06 -3.69 -6.94
N GLN A 6 -10.34 -3.19 -7.95
CA GLN A 6 -10.82 -3.20 -9.32
C GLN A 6 -11.14 -4.60 -9.84
N ARG A 7 -12.30 -4.70 -10.51
CA ARG A 7 -12.70 -5.87 -11.30
C ARG A 7 -13.01 -5.44 -12.72
N ASN A 8 -12.33 -6.03 -13.69
CA ASN A 8 -12.64 -5.86 -15.11
C ASN A 8 -12.76 -4.38 -15.53
N ASN A 9 -13.96 -3.91 -15.91
CA ASN A 9 -14.25 -2.56 -16.42
C ASN A 9 -14.93 -1.64 -15.38
N GLU A 10 -14.94 -2.01 -14.09
CA GLU A 10 -15.54 -1.16 -13.04
C GLU A 10 -14.56 -0.07 -12.55
N PRO A 11 -15.05 1.11 -12.12
CA PRO A 11 -14.22 2.12 -11.48
C PRO A 11 -13.56 1.57 -10.22
N ALA A 12 -12.23 1.66 -10.17
CA ALA A 12 -11.42 1.15 -9.08
C ALA A 12 -11.45 2.05 -7.84
N ARG A 13 -11.37 1.45 -6.65
CA ARG A 13 -11.07 2.18 -5.40
C ARG A 13 -9.82 1.62 -4.76
N SER A 14 -9.03 2.49 -4.14
CA SER A 14 -7.90 2.05 -3.33
C SER A 14 -8.42 1.65 -1.96
N ASP A 15 -8.52 0.35 -1.74
CA ASP A 15 -8.97 -0.22 -0.47
C ASP A 15 -7.83 -0.28 0.57
N ALA A 16 -6.56 -0.22 0.12
CA ALA A 16 -5.38 -0.11 0.98
C ALA A 16 -4.32 0.83 0.41
N LEU A 17 -3.77 1.71 1.25
CA LEU A 17 -2.67 2.58 0.90
C LEU A 17 -1.57 2.46 1.95
N MET A 18 -0.39 2.01 1.52
CA MET A 18 0.73 1.72 2.42
C MET A 18 2.01 2.31 1.86
N ILE A 19 2.77 2.99 2.71
CA ILE A 19 4.11 3.49 2.40
C ILE A 19 5.11 2.45 2.92
N VAL A 20 6.02 2.05 2.03
CA VAL A 20 7.14 1.17 2.37
C VAL A 20 8.39 2.04 2.40
N SER A 21 8.92 2.29 3.60
CA SER A 21 10.17 3.02 3.76
C SER A 21 11.33 2.04 3.92
N ILE A 22 12.30 2.18 3.02
CA ILE A 22 13.52 1.37 3.01
C ILE A 22 14.64 2.22 3.62
N PRO A 23 15.16 1.86 4.80
CA PRO A 23 16.17 2.66 5.47
C PRO A 23 17.49 2.66 4.69
N LYS A 24 18.22 3.77 4.79
CA LYS A 24 19.58 3.91 4.22
C LYS A 24 20.59 3.01 4.95
N SER A 25 20.40 2.82 6.26
CA SER A 25 21.18 1.92 7.11
C SER A 25 20.65 0.50 7.00
N LYS A 26 21.56 -0.48 6.96
CA LYS A 26 21.20 -1.91 6.91
C LYS A 26 20.73 -2.49 8.24
N LYS A 27 20.91 -1.76 9.34
CA LYS A 27 20.56 -2.21 10.69
C LYS A 27 19.17 -1.77 11.10
N ASP A 28 18.63 -0.80 10.40
CA ASP A 28 17.38 -0.15 10.76
C ASP A 28 16.23 -0.95 10.12
N PRO A 29 15.07 -1.00 10.77
CA PRO A 29 13.93 -1.76 10.29
C PRO A 29 13.35 -1.16 9.00
N LEU A 30 12.78 -2.03 8.16
CA LEU A 30 11.92 -1.59 7.08
C LEU A 30 10.60 -1.15 7.71
N SER A 31 10.13 0.05 7.37
CA SER A 31 8.91 0.60 7.96
C SER A 31 7.74 0.47 6.99
N LEU A 32 6.64 -0.10 7.47
CA LEU A 32 5.36 -0.16 6.78
C LEU A 32 4.40 0.81 7.45
N VAL A 33 4.12 1.93 6.78
CA VAL A 33 3.21 2.95 7.28
C VAL A 33 1.89 2.86 6.53
N MET A 34 0.84 2.44 7.21
CA MET A 34 -0.52 2.39 6.66
C MET A 34 -1.13 3.79 6.69
N VAL A 35 -1.67 4.22 5.55
CA VAL A 35 -2.48 5.44 5.42
C VAL A 35 -3.94 5.00 5.40
N PRO A 36 -4.74 5.31 6.43
CA PRO A 36 -6.15 4.96 6.44
C PRO A 36 -6.87 5.54 5.22
N ARG A 37 -7.63 4.72 4.49
CA ARG A 37 -8.28 5.13 3.24
C ARG A 37 -9.20 6.36 3.37
N ASP A 38 -9.78 6.55 4.56
CA ASP A 38 -10.71 7.63 4.89
C ASP A 38 -9.98 8.88 5.40
N THR A 39 -8.65 8.93 5.29
CA THR A 39 -7.84 10.09 5.73
C THR A 39 -8.34 11.37 5.09
N LYS A 40 -8.66 12.34 5.95
CA LYS A 40 -9.14 13.66 5.58
C LYS A 40 -8.05 14.42 4.83
N MET A 41 -8.40 14.97 3.68
CA MET A 41 -7.55 15.89 2.95
C MET A 41 -8.38 17.08 2.46
N GLU A 42 -7.88 18.28 2.71
CA GLU A 42 -8.40 19.49 2.06
C GLU A 42 -7.54 19.73 0.83
N ASP A 43 -8.18 19.74 -0.34
CA ASP A 43 -7.50 19.89 -1.62
C ASP A 43 -7.98 21.16 -2.33
N ALA A 44 -7.04 21.87 -2.96
CA ALA A 44 -7.33 23.13 -3.63
C ALA A 44 -8.29 23.00 -4.82
N ASP A 45 -8.19 21.91 -5.57
CA ASP A 45 -8.95 21.67 -6.81
C ASP A 45 -10.23 20.86 -6.54
N TYR A 46 -10.19 19.96 -5.56
CA TYR A 46 -11.26 19.00 -5.28
C TYR A 46 -12.02 19.26 -3.97
N GLY A 47 -11.58 20.23 -3.16
CA GLY A 47 -12.16 20.55 -1.86
C GLY A 47 -11.93 19.45 -0.82
N LEU A 48 -12.87 19.29 0.12
CA LEU A 48 -12.75 18.29 1.18
C LEU A 48 -12.95 16.87 0.63
N GLN A 49 -11.88 16.07 0.63
CA GLN A 49 -11.85 14.71 0.10
C GLN A 49 -11.28 13.71 1.11
N LYS A 50 -11.49 12.42 0.80
CA LYS A 50 -10.77 11.31 1.43
C LYS A 50 -9.60 10.95 0.54
N ILE A 51 -8.48 10.52 1.11
CA ILE A 51 -7.30 10.15 0.32
C ILE A 51 -7.60 9.06 -0.74
N THR A 52 -8.49 8.10 -0.44
CA THR A 52 -8.90 7.06 -1.41
C THR A 52 -9.66 7.60 -2.63
N HIS A 53 -10.31 8.77 -2.51
CA HIS A 53 -11.09 9.32 -3.62
C HIS A 53 -10.21 9.65 -4.82
N PHE A 54 -8.99 10.14 -4.60
CA PHE A 54 -8.07 10.55 -5.67
C PHE A 54 -7.71 9.39 -6.60
N TYR A 55 -7.63 8.16 -6.10
CA TYR A 55 -7.39 6.99 -6.93
C TYR A 55 -8.54 6.71 -7.90
N ALA A 56 -9.78 6.94 -7.46
CA ALA A 56 -10.98 6.75 -8.28
C ALA A 56 -11.28 7.93 -9.21
N MET A 57 -10.54 9.04 -9.12
CA MET A 57 -10.75 10.21 -9.97
C MET A 57 -10.23 9.93 -11.38
N TRP A 58 -11.17 9.74 -12.30
CA TRP A 58 -10.88 9.49 -13.70
C TRP A 58 -10.35 10.74 -14.39
N ASP A 59 -9.30 10.55 -15.20
CA ASP A 59 -8.89 11.46 -16.25
C ASP A 59 -8.69 10.63 -17.54
N ASP A 60 -8.92 11.21 -18.71
CA ASP A 60 -8.86 10.51 -20.00
C ASP A 60 -7.44 10.02 -20.35
N SER A 61 -6.43 10.49 -19.61
CA SER A 61 -5.04 9.98 -19.67
C SER A 61 -4.80 8.77 -18.75
N VAL A 62 -5.73 8.45 -17.87
CA VAL A 62 -5.59 7.43 -16.83
C VAL A 62 -5.90 6.07 -17.43
N GLU A 63 -4.92 5.18 -17.37
CA GLU A 63 -5.11 3.78 -17.71
C GLU A 63 -6.21 3.16 -16.84
N ARG A 64 -6.85 2.09 -17.31
CA ARG A 64 -8.02 1.48 -16.66
C ARG A 64 -7.89 1.26 -15.14
N MET A 65 -6.69 1.16 -14.57
CA MET A 65 -6.47 0.79 -13.16
C MET A 65 -6.68 1.88 -12.12
N GLY A 66 -6.84 3.16 -12.50
CA GLY A 66 -7.07 4.24 -11.55
C GLY A 66 -5.91 5.24 -11.52
N ASN A 67 -6.11 6.37 -10.85
CA ASN A 67 -5.20 7.52 -10.94
C ASN A 67 -4.08 7.43 -9.89
N VAL A 68 -3.11 6.55 -10.19
CA VAL A 68 -1.93 6.32 -9.35
C VAL A 68 -1.11 7.59 -9.15
N GLU A 69 -0.91 8.38 -10.21
CA GLU A 69 -0.10 9.60 -10.19
C GLU A 69 -0.73 10.67 -9.29
N LEU A 70 -2.04 10.89 -9.40
CA LEU A 70 -2.75 11.79 -8.50
C LEU A 70 -2.70 11.27 -7.07
N THR A 71 -2.88 9.97 -6.86
CA THR A 71 -2.82 9.38 -5.51
C THR A 71 -1.44 9.58 -4.87
N GLU A 72 -0.37 9.34 -5.63
CA GLU A 72 1.01 9.56 -5.21
C GLU A 72 1.24 11.02 -4.82
N SER A 73 0.91 11.96 -5.71
CA SER A 73 1.02 13.40 -5.45
C SER A 73 0.27 13.84 -4.19
N LYS A 74 -0.91 13.27 -3.93
CA LYS A 74 -1.72 13.64 -2.77
C LYS A 74 -1.20 13.05 -1.47
N VAL A 75 -0.55 11.89 -1.52
CA VAL A 75 0.16 11.33 -0.37
C VAL A 75 1.42 12.14 -0.06
N GLU A 76 2.17 12.55 -1.09
CA GLU A 76 3.32 13.45 -0.95
C GLU A 76 2.90 14.78 -0.31
N GLU A 77 1.82 15.39 -0.80
CA GLU A 77 1.26 16.63 -0.25
C GLU A 77 0.78 16.47 1.20
N LEU A 78 0.08 15.37 1.50
CA LEU A 78 -0.48 15.11 2.83
C LEU A 78 0.61 14.96 3.90
N LEU A 79 1.75 14.35 3.55
CA LEU A 79 2.80 13.97 4.49
C LEU A 79 4.10 14.78 4.35
N ASP A 80 4.19 15.66 3.35
CA ASP A 80 5.40 16.41 3.00
C ASP A 80 6.63 15.48 2.83
N ILE A 81 6.44 14.39 2.07
CA ILE A 81 7.47 13.40 1.76
C ILE A 81 7.64 13.23 0.26
N GLU A 82 8.74 12.60 -0.15
CA GLU A 82 8.97 12.19 -1.54
C GLU A 82 8.73 10.68 -1.71
N ILE A 83 7.89 10.33 -2.69
CA ILE A 83 7.63 8.95 -3.09
C ILE A 83 8.53 8.58 -4.27
N HIS A 84 9.38 7.57 -4.05
CA HIS A 84 10.39 7.14 -5.03
C HIS A 84 9.89 6.08 -6.02
N GLY A 85 8.71 5.53 -5.76
CA GLY A 85 8.09 4.51 -6.57
C GLY A 85 6.80 4.02 -5.95
N THR A 86 5.89 3.61 -6.83
CA THR A 86 4.57 3.14 -6.50
C THR A 86 4.35 1.75 -7.07
N ILE A 87 3.96 0.83 -6.18
CA ILE A 87 3.49 -0.50 -6.55
C ILE A 87 1.98 -0.47 -6.48
N GLU A 88 1.31 -0.66 -7.60
CA GLU A 88 -0.13 -0.87 -7.68
C GLU A 88 -0.40 -2.37 -7.83
N VAL A 89 -1.22 -2.91 -6.91
CA VAL A 89 -1.55 -4.33 -6.80
C VAL A 89 -3.07 -4.47 -6.90
N THR A 90 -3.52 -5.21 -7.91
CA THR A 90 -4.91 -5.67 -8.08
C THR A 90 -5.15 -6.97 -7.33
N PHE A 91 -6.41 -7.38 -7.17
CA PHE A 91 -6.74 -8.70 -6.61
C PHE A 91 -6.08 -9.85 -7.37
N ASP A 92 -6.09 -9.82 -8.70
CA ASP A 92 -5.51 -10.89 -9.51
C ASP A 92 -3.99 -10.94 -9.31
N SER A 93 -3.32 -9.79 -9.30
CA SER A 93 -1.89 -9.76 -9.01
C SER A 93 -1.53 -10.14 -7.58
N PHE A 94 -2.42 -9.92 -6.62
CA PHE A 94 -2.19 -10.32 -5.24
C PHE A 94 -2.10 -11.84 -5.11
N THR A 95 -3.02 -12.57 -5.75
CA THR A 95 -3.00 -14.03 -5.87
C THR A 95 -1.68 -14.51 -6.47
N ASP A 96 -1.30 -13.94 -7.62
CA ASP A 96 -0.06 -14.31 -8.31
C ASP A 96 1.19 -14.00 -7.49
N ILE A 97 1.23 -12.89 -6.73
CA ILE A 97 2.34 -12.52 -5.86
C ILE A 97 2.54 -13.59 -4.78
N VAL A 98 1.46 -14.03 -4.14
CA VAL A 98 1.50 -15.07 -3.10
C VAL A 98 1.96 -16.40 -3.69
N ASP A 99 1.47 -16.79 -4.86
CA ASP A 99 1.90 -18.01 -5.55
C ASP A 99 3.36 -17.94 -6.00
N THR A 100 3.81 -16.78 -6.48
CA THR A 100 5.20 -16.53 -6.91
C THR A 100 6.19 -16.74 -5.77
N VAL A 101 5.81 -16.40 -4.54
CA VAL A 101 6.65 -16.64 -3.35
C VAL A 101 6.48 -18.04 -2.74
N GLY A 102 5.68 -18.89 -3.37
CA GLY A 102 5.43 -20.28 -2.94
C GLY A 102 4.46 -20.38 -1.75
N GLY A 103 3.47 -19.49 -1.69
CA GLY A 103 2.56 -19.37 -0.56
C GLY A 103 3.17 -18.64 0.64
N VAL A 104 2.33 -18.28 1.60
CA VAL A 104 2.74 -17.53 2.79
C VAL A 104 2.21 -18.15 4.08
N ASP A 105 2.95 -17.93 5.16
CA ASP A 105 2.56 -18.38 6.50
C ASP A 105 1.97 -17.19 7.26
N ILE A 106 0.69 -17.28 7.62
CA ILE A 106 -0.06 -16.30 8.42
C ILE A 106 -0.53 -16.94 9.74
N SER A 107 -1.14 -16.16 10.61
CA SER A 107 -1.62 -16.60 11.93
C SER A 107 -2.61 -17.77 11.88
N THR A 108 -3.39 -17.88 10.80
CA THR A 108 -4.37 -18.96 10.60
C THR A 108 -3.81 -20.20 9.88
N GLY A 109 -2.56 -20.15 9.40
CA GLY A 109 -1.91 -21.27 8.72
C GLY A 109 -1.11 -20.85 7.49
N HIS A 110 -0.67 -21.86 6.73
CA HIS A 110 -0.10 -21.64 5.40
C HIS A 110 -1.24 -21.40 4.40
N VAL A 111 -1.10 -20.39 3.56
CA VAL A 111 -2.08 -20.04 2.53
C VAL A 111 -1.41 -19.87 1.16
N ASP A 112 -2.06 -20.42 0.14
CA ASP A 112 -1.73 -20.15 -1.26
C ASP A 112 -2.42 -18.86 -1.77
N GLY A 113 -2.18 -18.48 -3.02
CA GLY A 113 -2.74 -17.24 -3.58
C GLY A 113 -4.27 -17.23 -3.59
N LYS A 114 -4.90 -18.38 -3.87
CA LYS A 114 -6.35 -18.48 -3.91
C LYS A 114 -6.94 -18.36 -2.50
N GLU A 115 -6.37 -19.05 -1.53
CA GLU A 115 -6.78 -18.96 -0.13
C GLU A 115 -6.56 -17.53 0.42
N ALA A 116 -5.44 -16.90 0.08
CA ALA A 116 -5.15 -15.52 0.43
C ALA A 116 -6.18 -14.54 -0.17
N GLN A 117 -6.60 -14.75 -1.41
CA GLN A 117 -7.65 -13.97 -2.05
C GLN A 117 -9.00 -14.17 -1.36
N GLU A 118 -9.37 -15.40 -1.00
CA GLU A 118 -10.61 -15.70 -0.28
C GLU A 118 -10.66 -15.02 1.09
N LEU A 119 -9.53 -14.96 1.81
CA LEU A 119 -9.43 -14.26 3.09
C LEU A 119 -9.77 -12.78 2.95
N ILE A 120 -9.09 -12.07 2.05
CA ILE A 120 -9.31 -10.62 1.87
C ILE A 120 -10.70 -10.30 1.28
N HIS A 121 -11.37 -11.28 0.65
CA HIS A 121 -12.71 -11.13 0.08
C HIS A 121 -13.83 -11.42 1.07
N ASN A 122 -13.58 -12.28 2.07
CA ASN A 122 -14.63 -12.82 2.93
C ASN A 122 -15.18 -11.74 3.87
N ARG A 123 -16.41 -11.29 3.57
CA ARG A 123 -17.16 -10.33 4.40
C ARG A 123 -17.68 -10.94 5.72
N PHE A 124 -17.70 -12.26 5.85
CA PHE A 124 -18.46 -12.96 6.89
C PHE A 124 -17.77 -13.05 8.27
N VAL A 125 -16.50 -12.66 8.41
CA VAL A 125 -15.77 -12.67 9.70
C VAL A 125 -15.60 -11.26 10.29
N GLN A 126 -16.18 -10.23 9.68
CA GLN A 126 -15.92 -8.83 10.00
C GLN A 126 -16.66 -8.31 11.25
N ALA A 127 -16.23 -8.74 12.43
CA ALA A 127 -16.57 -8.02 13.67
C ALA A 127 -15.92 -6.61 13.75
N ALA A 128 -14.93 -6.32 12.88
CA ALA A 128 -14.13 -5.08 12.87
C ALA A 128 -14.35 -4.15 11.66
N GLY A 129 -15.26 -4.49 10.73
CA GLY A 129 -15.49 -3.70 9.51
C GLY A 129 -14.26 -3.59 8.61
N ASP A 130 -14.07 -2.42 7.99
CA ASP A 130 -12.99 -2.16 7.01
C ASP A 130 -11.57 -2.30 7.59
N PHE A 131 -11.40 -2.08 8.90
CA PHE A 131 -10.11 -2.25 9.57
C PHE A 131 -9.63 -3.71 9.61
N GLY A 132 -10.56 -4.68 9.63
CA GLY A 132 -10.23 -6.11 9.58
C GLY A 132 -9.62 -6.51 8.24
N ARG A 133 -10.21 -6.06 7.13
CA ARG A 133 -9.69 -6.33 5.77
C ARG A 133 -8.29 -5.77 5.56
N ALA A 134 -8.09 -4.53 5.99
CA ALA A 134 -6.77 -3.89 5.92
C ALA A 134 -5.73 -4.62 6.78
N ALA A 135 -6.14 -5.20 7.92
CA ALA A 135 -5.25 -5.99 8.77
C ALA A 135 -4.85 -7.32 8.12
N GLU A 136 -5.79 -8.05 7.49
CA GLU A 136 -5.52 -9.31 6.77
C GLU A 136 -4.61 -9.07 5.56
N GLN A 137 -4.89 -8.05 4.75
CA GLN A 137 -4.04 -7.66 3.62
C GLN A 137 -2.62 -7.32 4.09
N ARG A 138 -2.50 -6.61 5.22
CA ARG A 138 -1.21 -6.27 5.83
C ARG A 138 -0.46 -7.49 6.33
N GLU A 139 -1.14 -8.43 6.97
CA GLU A 139 -0.54 -9.69 7.46
C GLU A 139 0.04 -10.51 6.29
N ILE A 140 -0.75 -10.67 5.23
CA ILE A 140 -0.30 -11.39 4.02
C ILE A 140 0.87 -10.65 3.36
N PHE A 141 0.78 -9.33 3.20
CA PHE A 141 1.87 -8.54 2.64
C PHE A 141 3.17 -8.66 3.46
N LYS A 142 3.07 -8.63 4.79
CA LYS A 142 4.21 -8.87 5.68
C LYS A 142 4.79 -10.26 5.46
N ALA A 143 3.95 -11.28 5.34
CA ALA A 143 4.41 -12.64 5.11
C ALA A 143 5.10 -12.80 3.73
N VAL A 144 4.60 -12.12 2.69
CA VAL A 144 5.28 -12.01 1.39
C VAL A 144 6.66 -11.37 1.55
N LEU A 145 6.77 -10.26 2.29
CA LEU A 145 8.06 -9.63 2.58
C LEU A 145 9.00 -10.55 3.38
N GLN A 146 8.47 -11.36 4.31
CA GLN A 146 9.28 -12.36 5.02
C GLN A 146 9.83 -13.43 4.06
N LYS A 147 9.03 -13.93 3.10
CA LYS A 147 9.50 -14.86 2.06
C LYS A 147 10.55 -14.20 1.17
N ALA A 148 10.36 -12.92 0.83
CA ALA A 148 11.32 -12.13 0.06
C ALA A 148 12.66 -11.88 0.79
N LYS A 149 12.83 -12.30 2.05
CA LYS A 149 14.16 -12.40 2.68
C LYS A 149 15.08 -13.35 1.94
N ASN A 150 14.52 -14.33 1.24
CA ASN A 150 15.27 -15.23 0.39
C ASN A 150 15.62 -14.51 -0.94
N PRO A 151 16.91 -14.41 -1.32
CA PRO A 151 17.33 -13.71 -2.53
C PRO A 151 16.74 -14.27 -3.84
N VAL A 152 16.43 -15.57 -3.87
CA VAL A 152 15.81 -16.21 -5.05
C VAL A 152 14.36 -15.76 -5.17
N ILE A 153 13.63 -15.77 -4.06
CA ILE A 153 12.23 -15.33 -4.00
C ILE A 153 12.13 -13.83 -4.28
N ALA A 154 13.02 -13.01 -3.71
CA ALA A 154 13.09 -11.57 -4.00
C ALA A 154 13.25 -11.29 -5.49
N ARG A 155 14.08 -12.08 -6.18
CA ARG A 155 14.28 -11.97 -7.63
C ARG A 155 13.02 -12.36 -8.40
N GLN A 156 12.38 -13.48 -8.04
CA GLN A 156 11.14 -13.92 -8.68
C GLN A 156 10.03 -12.87 -8.54
N LEU A 157 9.87 -12.31 -7.33
CA LEU A 157 8.89 -11.27 -7.08
C LEU A 157 9.20 -9.99 -7.88
N TYR A 158 10.47 -9.58 -7.93
CA TYR A 158 10.88 -8.43 -8.74
C TYR A 158 10.60 -8.66 -10.25
N GLU A 159 10.94 -9.83 -10.78
CA GLU A 159 10.69 -10.19 -12.19
C GLU A 159 9.19 -10.21 -12.50
N TYR A 160 8.36 -10.76 -11.59
CA TYR A 160 6.90 -10.74 -11.72
C TYR A 160 6.36 -9.31 -11.76
N LEU A 161 6.75 -8.45 -10.81
CA LEU A 161 6.27 -7.07 -10.73
C LEU A 161 6.66 -6.21 -11.95
N GLN A 162 7.72 -6.58 -12.66
CA GLN A 162 8.16 -5.89 -13.88
C GLN A 162 7.46 -6.39 -15.16
N THR A 163 6.95 -7.63 -15.15
CA THR A 163 6.44 -8.30 -16.36
C THR A 163 4.94 -8.56 -16.35
N SER A 164 4.31 -8.53 -15.18
CA SER A 164 2.87 -8.75 -15.02
C SER A 164 2.07 -7.58 -15.61
N GLU A 165 1.01 -7.88 -16.36
CA GLU A 165 0.01 -6.89 -16.78
C GLU A 165 -0.96 -6.54 -15.65
N GLN A 166 -1.01 -7.36 -14.60
CA GLN A 166 -1.96 -7.25 -13.47
C GLN A 166 -1.37 -6.51 -12.27
N ALA A 167 -0.04 -6.44 -12.16
CA ALA A 167 0.68 -5.60 -11.20
C ALA A 167 1.40 -4.48 -11.94
N ARG A 168 1.30 -3.25 -11.45
CA ARG A 168 2.01 -2.11 -12.04
C ARG A 168 3.04 -1.58 -11.08
N LEU A 169 4.30 -1.87 -11.39
CA LEU A 169 5.44 -1.26 -10.73
C LEU A 169 5.84 0.02 -11.47
N ARG A 170 5.36 1.16 -10.97
CA ARG A 170 5.73 2.49 -11.46
C ARG A 170 6.87 3.00 -10.61
N LEU A 171 8.01 3.27 -11.23
CA LEU A 171 9.17 3.73 -10.49
C LEU A 171 9.63 5.09 -11.03
N SER A 172 9.67 6.09 -10.17
CA SER A 172 9.89 7.49 -10.57
C SER A 172 11.38 7.84 -10.71
N LYS A 173 12.30 7.14 -10.02
CA LYS A 173 13.75 7.48 -10.01
C LYS A 173 14.71 6.29 -10.15
N SER A 174 15.43 6.23 -11.28
CA SER A 174 16.41 5.17 -11.65
C SER A 174 17.47 4.83 -10.59
N SER A 175 17.91 5.79 -9.78
CA SER A 175 19.00 5.61 -8.81
C SER A 175 18.57 4.89 -7.52
N LEU A 176 17.36 5.14 -7.01
CA LEU A 176 16.83 4.44 -5.83
C LEU A 176 16.18 3.11 -6.17
N ILE A 177 15.68 2.95 -7.40
CA ILE A 177 15.32 1.65 -7.98
C ILE A 177 16.55 0.74 -7.97
N SER A 178 17.68 1.26 -8.45
CA SER A 178 18.95 0.53 -8.41
C SER A 178 19.35 0.22 -6.97
N PHE A 179 19.06 1.10 -6.00
CA PHE A 179 19.33 0.84 -4.58
C PHE A 179 18.38 -0.22 -4.00
N GLY A 180 17.06 -0.13 -4.19
CA GLY A 180 16.09 -1.12 -3.71
C GLY A 180 16.27 -2.48 -4.37
N ILE A 181 16.53 -2.51 -5.68
CA ILE A 181 16.87 -3.73 -6.42
C ILE A 181 18.25 -4.25 -6.02
N ALA A 182 19.29 -3.42 -5.89
CA ALA A 182 20.61 -3.90 -5.43
C ALA A 182 20.59 -4.31 -3.96
N TYR A 183 19.72 -3.70 -3.15
CA TYR A 183 19.44 -4.10 -1.78
C TYR A 183 18.74 -5.47 -1.77
N LEU A 184 17.76 -5.68 -2.66
CA LEU A 184 17.02 -6.95 -2.83
C LEU A 184 17.78 -8.05 -3.58
N LEU A 185 18.74 -7.73 -4.46
CA LEU A 185 19.42 -8.66 -5.38
C LEU A 185 20.93 -8.78 -5.17
N GLY A 186 21.57 -7.82 -4.49
CA GLY A 186 23.03 -7.66 -4.44
C GLY A 186 23.72 -8.19 -3.19
N HIS A 187 22.98 -8.56 -2.12
CA HIS A 187 23.60 -9.06 -0.89
C HIS A 187 23.49 -10.58 -0.79
N ARG A 188 24.65 -11.26 -0.80
CA ARG A 188 24.77 -12.72 -0.60
C ARG A 188 24.24 -13.22 0.75
N ASN A 189 23.98 -12.31 1.70
CA ASN A 189 23.33 -12.55 2.98
C ASN A 189 22.24 -11.48 3.19
N LEU A 190 21.15 -11.58 2.42
CA LEU A 190 19.94 -10.81 2.66
C LEU A 190 19.35 -11.21 4.00
N THR A 191 19.33 -10.27 4.94
CA THR A 191 18.36 -10.29 6.02
C THR A 191 17.56 -9.03 5.80
N ILE A 192 16.34 -9.14 5.25
CA ILE A 192 15.40 -8.01 5.38
C ILE A 192 15.31 -7.77 6.88
N PRO A 193 15.57 -6.53 7.33
CA PRO A 193 15.60 -6.21 8.75
C PRO A 193 14.23 -6.47 9.36
N GLU A 194 14.12 -6.23 10.66
CA GLU A 194 12.81 -6.25 11.31
C GLU A 194 11.84 -5.33 10.55
N ILE A 195 10.58 -5.76 10.45
CA ILE A 195 9.54 -4.98 9.78
C ILE A 195 8.74 -4.33 10.90
N GLU A 196 8.80 -3.01 10.97
CA GLU A 196 8.01 -2.22 11.89
C GLU A 196 6.77 -1.69 11.19
N GLU A 197 5.62 -1.89 11.83
CA GLU A 197 4.33 -1.49 11.30
C GLU A 197 3.80 -0.29 12.07
N GLN A 198 3.40 0.72 11.32
CA GLN A 198 2.76 1.91 11.86
C GLN A 198 1.47 2.19 11.09
N VAL A 199 0.53 2.85 11.75
CA VAL A 199 -0.66 3.42 11.12
C VAL A 199 -0.58 4.93 11.36
N LEU A 200 -0.91 5.74 10.35
CA LEU A 200 -0.95 7.18 10.55
C LEU A 200 -1.88 7.53 11.72
N PRO A 201 -1.36 8.22 12.75
CA PRO A 201 -2.11 8.48 13.97
C PRO A 201 -3.24 9.46 13.71
N GLY A 202 -4.36 9.24 14.37
CA GLY A 202 -5.55 10.06 14.16
C GLY A 202 -6.79 9.47 14.81
N GLU A 203 -7.92 10.09 14.51
CA GLU A 203 -9.21 9.68 15.05
C GLU A 203 -10.33 9.79 14.02
N GLY A 204 -11.36 8.97 14.22
CA GLY A 204 -12.55 8.97 13.38
C GLY A 204 -13.49 10.11 13.71
N GLN A 205 -13.81 10.95 12.74
CA GLN A 205 -14.78 12.04 12.88
C GLN A 205 -15.82 12.05 11.76
N ARG A 206 -17.04 12.54 12.04
CA ARG A 206 -18.05 12.79 11.00
C ARG A 206 -18.05 14.27 10.63
N ILE A 207 -17.72 14.58 9.38
CA ILE A 207 -17.61 15.95 8.89
C ILE A 207 -18.59 16.13 7.73
N TYR A 208 -19.32 17.24 7.72
CA TYR A 208 -20.18 17.61 6.59
C TYR A 208 -19.30 17.92 5.37
N THR A 209 -19.56 17.23 4.27
CA THR A 209 -18.77 17.37 3.04
C THR A 209 -19.62 18.04 1.96
N PRO A 210 -19.37 19.31 1.61
CA PRO A 210 -20.20 20.06 0.67
C PRO A 210 -20.32 19.39 -0.71
N SER A 211 -19.25 18.79 -1.22
CA SER A 211 -19.23 18.10 -2.52
C SER A 211 -20.17 16.88 -2.59
N PHE A 212 -20.57 16.33 -1.44
CA PHE A 212 -21.46 15.18 -1.35
C PHE A 212 -22.79 15.48 -0.65
N ASP A 213 -23.00 16.71 -0.19
CA ASP A 213 -24.19 17.17 0.53
C ASP A 213 -24.59 16.25 1.72
N LYS A 214 -23.59 15.74 2.44
CA LYS A 214 -23.81 14.84 3.60
C LYS A 214 -22.60 14.79 4.52
N SER A 215 -22.83 14.38 5.77
CA SER A 215 -21.74 14.07 6.69
C SER A 215 -21.13 12.70 6.39
N LEU A 216 -19.84 12.69 6.06
CA LEU A 216 -19.05 11.49 5.83
C LEU A 216 -18.14 11.21 7.04
N TYR A 217 -17.78 9.94 7.23
CA TYR A 217 -16.73 9.55 8.17
C TYR A 217 -15.36 9.85 7.56
N TYR A 218 -14.47 10.49 8.33
CA TYR A 218 -13.09 10.77 8.01
C TYR A 218 -12.16 10.28 9.10
N TRP A 219 -10.96 9.86 8.72
CA TRP A 219 -9.84 9.73 9.63
C TRP A 219 -9.09 11.06 9.66
N VAL A 220 -9.13 11.76 10.79
CA VAL A 220 -8.47 13.06 10.97
C VAL A 220 -7.13 12.81 11.64
N LEU A 221 -6.05 13.17 10.98
CA LEU A 221 -4.70 12.94 11.49
C LEU A 221 -4.43 13.78 12.73
N ASN A 222 -3.63 13.23 13.64
CA ASN A 222 -2.99 14.00 14.69
C ASN A 222 -1.68 14.56 14.14
N ASP A 223 -1.62 15.87 13.90
CA ASP A 223 -0.48 16.50 13.22
C ASP A 223 0.85 16.26 13.94
N ALA A 224 0.89 16.36 15.27
CA ALA A 224 2.12 16.21 16.05
C ALA A 224 2.63 14.77 16.06
N GLU A 225 1.73 13.80 16.24
CA GLU A 225 2.08 12.38 16.19
C GLU A 225 2.45 11.95 14.77
N THR A 226 1.79 12.51 13.75
CA THR A 226 2.07 12.25 12.33
C THR A 226 3.45 12.76 11.96
N GLN A 227 3.82 13.98 12.36
CA GLN A 227 5.16 14.51 12.13
C GLN A 227 6.23 13.65 12.81
N THR A 228 5.97 13.22 14.04
CA THR A 228 6.90 12.33 14.77
C THR A 228 7.10 11.00 14.03
N LEU A 229 6.02 10.42 13.50
CA LEU A 229 6.07 9.20 12.69
C LEU A 229 6.88 9.43 11.41
N ILE A 230 6.63 10.52 10.68
CA ILE A 230 7.36 10.86 9.45
C ILE A 230 8.86 10.97 9.72
N ASP A 231 9.25 11.76 10.73
CA ASP A 231 10.65 12.00 11.08
C ASP A 231 11.37 10.72 11.51
N THR A 232 10.64 9.78 12.11
CA THR A 232 11.20 8.52 12.60
C THR A 232 11.32 7.46 11.51
N TYR A 233 10.32 7.35 10.62
CA TYR A 233 10.16 6.18 9.76
C TYR A 233 10.22 6.48 8.26
N LEU A 234 10.06 7.73 7.81
CA LEU A 234 9.85 8.06 6.40
C LEU A 234 10.95 8.96 5.77
N GLN A 235 12.08 9.21 6.45
CA GLN A 235 13.21 10.03 5.96
C GLN A 235 14.48 9.23 5.56
#